data_AF-A0A261WL47-F1
#
_entry.id   AF-A0A261WL47-F1
#
_cell.length_a   1.000
_cell.length_b   1.000
_cell.length_c   1.000
_cell.angle_alpha   90.00
_cell.angle_beta   90.00
_cell.angle_gamma   90.00
#
_symmetry.space_group_name_H-M   'P 1'
#
loop_
_entity.id
_entity.type
_entity.pdbx_description
1 polymer ?
#
loop_
_entity_poly.entity_id
_entity_poly.type
_entity_poly.pdbx_seq_one_letter_code
_entity_poly.pdbx_strand_id
1 'polypeptide(L)'
;FLKMAMVICVPLVLLFGTYDLKAVVTMSCVQFALFFVDFWFQLARWIDSTILDALYGWSSPHSNFNPLLGLNNAFGDMLLNFVMAMMFIVLPSLWIAALGWAGVRAGNIAQMLTTGTEGARSSGGKGGDIAINATKSLR
;
A
#
# COMPACT_ATOMS: atom_id res chain seq x y z
N PHE A 1 -8.49 -1.50 16.41
CA PHE A 1 -7.67 -0.56 17.20
C PHE A 1 -6.96 0.49 16.33
N LEU A 2 -6.22 0.09 15.29
CA LEU A 2 -5.53 1.02 14.36
C LEU A 2 -6.43 2.10 13.74
N LYS A 3 -7.65 1.76 13.28
CA LYS A 3 -8.61 2.75 12.76
C LYS A 3 -9.04 3.79 13.81
N MET A 4 -9.23 3.37 15.06
CA MET A 4 -9.63 4.29 16.13
C MET A 4 -8.49 5.22 16.54
N ALA A 5 -7.26 4.70 16.59
CA ALA A 5 -6.07 5.51 16.82
C ALA A 5 -5.89 6.57 15.73
N MET A 6 -6.05 6.19 14.45
CA MET A 6 -5.93 7.14 13.35
C MET A 6 -6.98 8.26 13.41
N VAL A 7 -8.25 7.95 13.71
CA VAL A 7 -9.32 8.95 13.87
C VAL A 7 -8.98 9.99 14.95
N ILE A 8 -8.35 9.57 16.04
CA ILE A 8 -7.90 10.48 17.10
C ILE A 8 -6.69 11.32 16.65
N CYS A 9 -5.83 10.78 15.79
CA CYS A 9 -4.69 11.50 15.25
C CYS A 9 -5.06 12.51 14.15
N VAL A 10 -6.26 12.40 13.53
CA VAL A 10 -6.74 13.35 12.50
C VAL A 10 -6.64 14.81 12.93
N PRO A 11 -7.28 15.23 14.03
CA PRO A 11 -7.21 16.62 14.47
C PRO A 11 -5.80 17.05 14.87
N LEU A 12 -4.98 16.16 15.47
CA LEU A 12 -3.60 16.46 15.86
C LEU A 12 -2.72 16.78 14.65
N VAL A 13 -2.78 15.95 13.60
CA VAL A 13 -1.97 16.14 12.39
C VAL A 13 -2.41 17.40 11.63
N LEU A 14 -3.70 17.71 11.58
CA LEU A 14 -4.19 18.95 10.96
C LEU A 14 -3.74 20.21 11.71
N LEU A 15 -3.69 20.14 13.05
CA LEU A 15 -3.17 21.19 13.91
C LEU A 15 -1.67 21.45 13.65
N PHE A 16 -0.84 20.41 13.64
CA PHE A 16 0.59 20.55 13.35
C PHE A 16 0.88 20.89 11.89
N GLY A 17 0.02 20.46 10.96
CA GLY A 17 0.11 20.78 9.54
C GLY A 17 -0.46 22.14 9.16
N THR A 18 -0.90 22.97 10.12
CA THR A 18 -1.56 24.28 9.86
C THR A 18 -2.69 24.21 8.82
N TYR A 19 -3.43 23.09 8.77
CA TYR A 19 -4.45 22.81 7.74
C TYR A 19 -3.93 22.90 6.29
N ASP A 20 -2.67 22.56 6.04
CA ASP A 20 -2.14 22.47 4.68
C ASP A 20 -2.93 21.42 3.87
N LEU A 21 -3.34 21.79 2.66
CA LEU A 21 -4.02 20.92 1.71
C LEU A 21 -3.22 19.64 1.46
N LYS A 22 -1.88 19.75 1.45
CA LYS A 22 -1.00 18.58 1.32
C LYS A 22 -1.21 17.59 2.47
N ALA A 23 -1.33 18.07 3.70
CA ALA A 23 -1.55 17.23 4.88
C ALA A 23 -2.93 16.56 4.88
N VAL A 24 -3.96 17.27 4.41
CA VAL A 24 -5.32 16.70 4.28
C VAL A 24 -5.36 15.57 3.25
N VAL A 25 -4.71 15.77 2.10
CA VAL A 25 -4.66 14.78 1.03
C VAL A 25 -3.86 13.55 1.43
N THR A 26 -2.69 13.73 2.06
CA THR A 26 -1.89 12.59 2.55
C THR A 26 -2.64 11.80 3.60
N MET A 27 -3.33 12.47 4.53
CA MET A 27 -4.15 11.82 5.56
C MET A 27 -5.30 11.00 4.95
N SER A 28 -5.97 11.52 3.92
CA SER A 28 -7.05 10.79 3.22
C SER A 28 -6.53 9.53 2.52
N CYS A 29 -5.36 9.62 1.87
CA CYS A 29 -4.68 8.46 1.28
C CYS A 29 -4.26 7.42 2.33
N VAL A 30 -3.70 7.86 3.46
CA VAL A 30 -3.33 6.96 4.57
C VAL A 30 -4.56 6.29 5.17
N GLN A 31 -5.66 7.03 5.28
CA GLN A 31 -6.92 6.50 5.77
C GLN A 31 -7.46 5.42 4.86
N PHE A 32 -7.55 5.69 3.56
CA PHE A 32 -7.92 4.70 2.55
C PHE A 32 -7.04 3.44 2.59
N ALA A 33 -5.71 3.63 2.65
CA ALA A 33 -4.75 2.54 2.74
C ALA A 33 -4.99 1.64 3.96
N LEU A 34 -5.23 2.23 5.13
CA LEU A 34 -5.49 1.50 6.38
C LEU A 34 -6.88 0.84 6.39
N PHE A 35 -7.87 1.41 5.70
CA PHE A 35 -9.16 0.73 5.50
C PHE A 35 -9.03 -0.56 4.72
N PHE A 36 -8.16 -0.56 3.70
CA PHE A 36 -7.97 -1.71 2.81
C PHE A 36 -7.12 -2.82 3.45
N VAL A 37 -6.28 -2.53 4.46
CA VAL A 37 -5.57 -3.55 5.24
C VAL A 37 -6.54 -4.51 5.94
N ASP A 38 -7.66 -4.01 6.46
CA ASP A 38 -8.66 -4.86 7.12
C ASP A 38 -9.37 -5.82 6.15
N PHE A 39 -9.50 -5.42 4.87
CA PHE A 39 -10.01 -6.30 3.82
C PHE A 39 -9.10 -7.53 3.65
N TRP A 40 -7.77 -7.34 3.63
CA TRP A 40 -6.82 -8.46 3.53
C TRP A 40 -6.90 -9.41 4.73
N PHE A 41 -7.11 -8.91 5.94
CA PHE A 41 -7.31 -9.75 7.11
C PHE A 41 -8.64 -10.52 7.09
N GLN A 42 -9.71 -9.92 6.55
CA GLN A 42 -10.98 -10.61 6.36
C GLN A 42 -10.88 -11.67 5.26
N LEU A 43 -10.15 -11.37 4.17
CA LEU A 43 -9.87 -12.32 3.10
C LEU A 43 -9.01 -13.49 3.59
N ALA A 44 -8.00 -13.24 4.41
CA ALA A 44 -7.21 -14.30 5.04
C ALA A 44 -8.08 -15.23 5.89
N ARG A 45 -8.98 -14.68 6.74
CA ARG A 45 -9.94 -15.48 7.51
C ARG A 45 -10.95 -16.25 6.65
N TRP A 46 -11.37 -15.65 5.53
CA TRP A 46 -12.29 -16.31 4.61
C TRP A 46 -11.62 -17.50 3.92
N ILE A 47 -10.37 -17.34 3.47
CA ILE A 47 -9.60 -18.43 2.85
C ILE A 47 -9.30 -19.54 3.88
N ASP A 48 -8.95 -19.18 5.11
CA ASP A 48 -8.77 -20.12 6.23
C ASP A 48 -10.01 -21.03 6.40
N SER A 49 -11.21 -20.45 6.40
CA SER A 49 -12.47 -21.19 6.51
C SER A 49 -12.78 -22.03 5.26
N THR A 50 -12.46 -21.51 4.07
CA THR A 50 -12.74 -22.17 2.79
C THR A 50 -11.79 -23.35 2.52
N ILE A 51 -10.52 -23.22 2.92
CA ILE A 51 -9.52 -24.28 2.81
C ILE A 51 -9.82 -25.42 3.78
N LEU A 52 -10.22 -25.11 5.02
CA LEU A 52 -10.61 -26.15 5.98
C LEU A 52 -11.86 -26.92 5.52
N ASP A 53 -12.84 -26.24 4.93
CA ASP A 53 -14.02 -26.90 4.34
C ASP A 53 -13.64 -27.75 3.11
N ALA A 54 -12.65 -27.32 2.31
CA ALA A 54 -12.17 -28.11 1.18
C ALA A 54 -11.32 -29.35 1.57
N LEU A 55 -10.58 -29.28 2.69
CA LEU A 55 -9.71 -30.37 3.18
C LEU A 55 -10.40 -31.34 4.15
N TYR A 56 -11.33 -30.85 4.98
CA TYR A 56 -12.05 -31.62 5.99
C TYR A 56 -13.56 -31.76 5.72
N GLY A 57 -14.10 -31.13 4.67
CA GLY A 57 -15.48 -31.28 4.24
C GLY A 57 -15.81 -32.70 3.76
N TRP A 58 -17.12 -32.97 3.68
CA TRP A 58 -17.85 -34.26 3.61
C TRP A 58 -17.42 -35.33 2.58
N SER A 59 -16.30 -35.14 1.86
CA SER A 59 -15.75 -36.06 0.86
C SER A 59 -14.21 -36.14 0.88
N SER A 60 -13.58 -36.00 2.04
CA SER A 60 -12.12 -36.11 2.17
C SER A 60 -11.66 -37.59 2.28
N PRO A 61 -10.65 -38.06 1.53
CA PRO A 61 -10.11 -39.42 1.57
C PRO A 61 -9.55 -39.89 2.93
N HIS A 62 -9.55 -39.04 3.96
CA HIS A 62 -9.02 -39.28 5.30
C HIS A 62 -9.79 -40.30 6.17
N SER A 63 -10.87 -40.91 5.66
CA SER A 63 -11.57 -42.00 6.37
C SER A 63 -10.85 -43.35 6.32
N ASN A 64 -9.77 -43.49 5.52
CA ASN A 64 -9.06 -44.77 5.40
C ASN A 64 -7.74 -44.75 6.18
N PHE A 65 -7.76 -45.42 7.34
CA PHE A 65 -6.62 -45.72 8.20
C PHE A 65 -5.49 -46.43 7.43
N ASN A 66 -4.55 -45.66 6.86
CA ASN A 66 -3.27 -46.19 6.36
C ASN A 66 -2.10 -45.45 7.03
N PRO A 67 -1.25 -46.13 7.83
CA PRO A 67 -0.13 -45.55 8.58
C PRO A 67 0.86 -44.71 7.73
N LEU A 68 1.03 -45.05 6.45
CA LEU A 68 1.90 -44.29 5.52
C LEU A 68 1.25 -42.97 5.05
N LEU A 69 -0.08 -42.90 4.99
CA LEU A 69 -0.80 -41.65 4.74
C LEU A 69 -0.82 -40.76 5.98
N GLY A 70 -0.78 -41.32 7.20
CA GLY A 70 -0.67 -40.54 8.44
C GLY A 70 0.60 -39.70 8.54
N LEU A 71 1.73 -40.21 8.05
CA LEU A 71 3.00 -39.47 8.00
C LEU A 71 2.99 -38.37 6.92
N ASN A 72 2.34 -38.62 5.78
CA ASN A 72 2.13 -37.62 4.72
C ASN A 72 1.12 -36.54 5.15
N ASN A 73 0.08 -36.94 5.89
CA ASN A 73 -0.90 -36.02 6.48
C ASN A 73 -0.26 -35.16 7.58
N ALA A 74 0.73 -35.66 8.34
CA ALA A 74 1.45 -34.85 9.31
C ALA A 74 2.30 -33.73 8.66
N PHE A 75 2.99 -34.04 7.55
CA PHE A 75 3.66 -33.00 6.75
C PHE A 75 2.67 -32.07 6.06
N GLY A 76 1.56 -32.62 5.54
CA GLY A 76 0.48 -31.85 4.94
C GLY A 76 -0.17 -30.89 5.93
N ASP A 77 -0.46 -31.33 7.15
CA ASP A 77 -1.08 -30.54 8.22
C ASP A 77 -0.13 -29.49 8.81
N MET A 78 1.17 -29.81 8.89
CA MET A 78 2.21 -28.84 9.24
C MET A 78 2.37 -27.76 8.14
N LEU A 79 2.34 -28.15 6.87
CA LEU A 79 2.40 -27.23 5.74
C LEU A 79 1.14 -26.37 5.65
N LEU A 80 -0.03 -26.95 5.92
CA LEU A 80 -1.30 -26.24 5.96
C LEU A 80 -1.28 -25.18 7.07
N ASN A 81 -0.89 -25.54 8.30
CA ASN A 81 -0.71 -24.57 9.40
C ASN A 81 0.28 -23.45 9.06
N PHE A 82 1.38 -23.79 8.39
CA PHE A 82 2.36 -22.79 7.95
C PHE A 82 1.78 -21.84 6.89
N VAL A 83 1.09 -22.36 5.88
CA VAL A 83 0.46 -21.54 4.84
C VAL A 83 -0.63 -20.66 5.45
N MET A 84 -1.48 -21.19 6.32
CA MET A 84 -2.54 -20.44 7.00
C MET A 84 -1.96 -19.29 7.81
N ALA A 85 -0.89 -19.54 8.58
CA ALA A 85 -0.19 -18.48 9.32
C ALA A 85 0.48 -17.46 8.39
N MET A 86 1.10 -17.91 7.29
CA MET A 86 1.77 -17.03 6.33
C MET A 86 0.80 -16.11 5.58
N MET A 87 -0.45 -16.53 5.34
CA MET A 87 -1.44 -15.68 4.67
C MET A 87 -1.77 -14.40 5.45
N PHE A 88 -1.70 -14.44 6.78
CA PHE A 88 -1.87 -13.25 7.64
C PHE A 88 -0.68 -12.28 7.59
N ILE A 89 0.48 -12.72 7.09
CA ILE A 89 1.70 -11.89 7.00
C ILE A 89 1.93 -11.44 5.55
N VAL A 90 1.85 -12.37 4.59
CA VAL A 90 2.16 -12.13 3.18
C VAL A 90 1.15 -11.19 2.53
N LEU A 91 -0.15 -11.35 2.79
CA LEU A 91 -1.17 -10.50 2.15
C LEU A 91 -1.10 -9.04 2.62
N PRO A 92 -1.02 -8.73 3.93
CA PRO A 92 -0.88 -7.35 4.37
C PRO A 92 0.50 -6.76 4.03
N SER A 93 1.58 -7.55 4.06
CA SER A 93 2.92 -7.06 3.71
C SER A 93 3.03 -6.71 2.23
N LEU A 94 2.43 -7.50 1.34
CA LEU A 94 2.35 -7.19 -0.09
C LEU A 94 1.63 -5.86 -0.33
N TRP A 95 0.52 -5.63 0.36
CA TRP A 95 -0.22 -4.36 0.26
C TRP A 95 0.62 -3.15 0.73
N ILE A 96 1.28 -3.27 1.89
CA ILE A 96 2.14 -2.20 2.42
C ILE A 96 3.33 -1.93 1.49
N ALA A 97 3.94 -2.98 0.94
CA ALA A 97 5.02 -2.85 -0.05
C ALA A 97 4.54 -2.15 -1.33
N ALA A 98 3.36 -2.50 -1.84
CA ALA A 98 2.75 -1.86 -3.01
C ALA A 98 2.47 -0.37 -2.77
N LEU A 99 1.97 -0.01 -1.58
CA LEU A 99 1.75 1.39 -1.18
C LEU A 99 3.08 2.17 -1.11
N GLY A 100 4.13 1.56 -0.56
CA GLY A 100 5.47 2.15 -0.54
C GLY A 100 5.99 2.42 -1.96
N TRP A 101 5.87 1.45 -2.86
CA TRP A 101 6.26 1.61 -4.26
C TRP A 101 5.44 2.68 -4.99
N ALA A 102 4.13 2.70 -4.80
CA ALA A 102 3.25 3.73 -5.37
C ALA A 102 3.59 5.13 -4.85
N GLY A 103 3.90 5.27 -3.55
CA GLY A 103 4.34 6.52 -2.94
C GLY A 103 5.65 7.03 -3.52
N VAL A 104 6.65 6.16 -3.70
CA VAL A 104 7.93 6.51 -4.34
C VAL A 104 7.71 6.98 -5.78
N ARG A 105 6.86 6.30 -6.55
CA ARG A 105 6.55 6.67 -7.94
C ARG A 105 5.84 8.03 -8.01
N ALA A 106 4.86 8.26 -7.15
CA ALA A 106 4.15 9.54 -7.07
C ALA A 106 5.09 10.69 -6.68
N GLY A 107 6.00 10.45 -5.73
CA GLY A 107 7.05 11.41 -5.34
C GLY A 107 7.98 11.75 -6.50
N ASN A 108 8.44 10.75 -7.25
CA ASN A 108 9.29 10.95 -8.42
C ASN A 108 8.58 11.77 -9.51
N ILE A 109 7.29 11.52 -9.77
CA ILE A 109 6.50 12.31 -10.74
C ILE A 109 6.35 13.76 -10.28
N ALA A 110 6.04 13.97 -9.00
CA ALA A 110 5.94 15.32 -8.44
C ALA A 110 7.26 16.08 -8.54
N GLN A 111 8.39 15.42 -8.24
CA GLN A 111 9.73 15.99 -8.36
C GLN A 111 10.10 16.33 -9.81
N MET A 112 9.73 15.47 -10.76
CA MET A 112 9.93 15.72 -12.19
C MET A 112 9.08 16.89 -12.69
N LEU A 113 7.85 17.06 -12.17
CA LEU A 113 7.00 18.20 -12.51
C LEU A 113 7.56 19.52 -11.95
N THR A 114 8.04 19.55 -10.71
CA THR A 114 8.72 20.73 -10.16
C THR A 114 10.01 21.05 -10.93
N THR A 115 10.82 20.04 -11.24
CA THR A 115 12.07 20.24 -11.99
C THR A 115 11.81 20.69 -13.43
N GLY A 116 10.79 20.13 -14.09
CA GLY A 116 10.39 20.51 -15.45
C GLY A 116 9.80 21.91 -15.52
N THR A 117 9.02 22.32 -14.51
CA THR A 117 8.49 23.68 -14.41
C THR A 117 9.56 24.70 -14.02
N GLU A 118 10.54 24.34 -13.18
CA GLU A 118 11.73 25.16 -12.92
C GLU A 118 12.62 25.31 -14.15
N GLY A 119 12.82 24.23 -14.92
CA GLY A 119 13.51 24.28 -16.21
C GLY A 119 12.80 25.17 -17.22
N ALA A 120 11.46 25.08 -17.33
CA ALA A 120 10.66 25.97 -18.17
C ALA A 120 10.69 27.43 -17.70
N ARG A 121 10.66 27.67 -16.38
CA ARG A 121 10.75 29.00 -15.76
C ARG A 121 12.13 29.62 -15.96
N SER A 122 13.20 28.83 -15.84
CA SER A 122 14.58 29.21 -16.12
C SER A 122 14.79 29.60 -17.58
N SER A 123 14.27 28.80 -18.52
CA SER A 123 14.31 29.09 -19.96
C SER A 123 13.46 30.31 -20.34
N GLY A 124 12.29 30.48 -19.71
CA GLY A 124 11.44 31.66 -19.89
C GLY A 124 12.05 32.94 -19.31
N GLY A 125 12.71 32.86 -18.16
CA GLY A 125 13.44 33.98 -17.56
C GLY A 125 14.62 34.43 -18.41
N LYS A 126 15.43 33.49 -18.91
CA LYS A 126 16.53 33.79 -19.85
C LYS A 126 16.01 34.37 -21.18
N GLY A 127 14.89 33.86 -21.71
CA GLY A 127 14.26 34.41 -22.92
C GLY A 127 13.70 35.83 -22.73
N GLY A 128 13.10 36.09 -21.56
CA GLY A 128 12.66 37.43 -21.17
C GLY A 128 13.83 38.41 -21.01
N ASP A 129 14.94 37.99 -20.39
CA ASP A 129 16.14 38.81 -20.26
C ASP A 129 16.81 39.10 -21.61
N ILE A 130 16.84 38.13 -22.53
CA ILE A 130 17.33 38.33 -23.89
C ILE A 130 16.44 39.33 -24.65
N ALA A 131 15.12 39.21 -24.53
CA ALA A 131 14.17 40.13 -25.16
C ALA A 131 14.28 41.55 -24.57
N ILE A 132 14.41 41.69 -23.25
CA ILE A 132 14.59 42.97 -22.56
C ILE A 132 15.93 43.61 -22.96
N ASN A 133 17.00 42.82 -23.03
CA ASN A 133 18.31 43.31 -23.44
C ASN A 133 18.35 43.71 -24.93
N ALA A 134 17.70 42.95 -25.82
CA ALA A 134 17.56 43.30 -27.24
C ALA A 134 16.73 44.58 -27.43
N THR A 135 15.69 44.77 -26.63
CA THR A 135 14.87 45.99 -26.65
C THR A 135 15.66 47.19 -26.12
N LYS A 136 16.51 46.99 -25.11
CA LYS A 136 17.42 48.03 -24.61
C LYS A 136 18.54 48.40 -25.58
N SER A 137 19.03 47.47 -26.41
CA SER A 137 20.06 47.77 -27.40
C SER A 137 19.54 48.48 -28.65
N LEU A 138 18.22 48.52 -28.84
CA LEU A 138 17.54 49.18 -29.97
C LEU A 138 17.14 50.63 -29.67
N ARG A 139 17.35 51.12 -28.44
CA ARG A 139 17.06 52.49 -28.01
C ARG A 139 18.36 53.25 -27.73
#